data_AF-A0A6J6RPL8-F1
#
_entry.id   AF-A0A6J6RPL8-F1
#
_cell.length_a   1.000
_cell.length_b   1.000
_cell.length_c   1.000
_cell.angle_alpha   90.00
_cell.angle_beta   90.00
_cell.angle_gamma   90.00
#
_symmetry.space_group_name_H-M   'P 1'
#
loop_
_entity.id
_entity.type
_entity.pdbx_description
1 polymer ?
#
loop_
_entity_poly.entity_id
_entity_poly.type
_entity_poly.pdbx_seq_one_letter_code
_entity_poly.pdbx_strand_id
1 'polypeptide(L)'
;MTGGHSADGLGKLNVLVLLGGGALGGLSLCVVGFSHRFTGLDGAHDALVVVSMIGCALLALGGALALLGLLSGARKGAPEAAADAWGTGQTLEWACPSPPPTGNFGDLAIVRSPEPLLDEEA
;
A
#
# COMPACT_ATOMS: atom_id res chain seq x y z
N MET A 1 5.12 -11.90 4.80
CA MET A 1 4.43 -12.62 5.91
C MET A 1 3.80 -13.93 5.48
N THR A 2 3.14 -14.03 4.32
CA THR A 2 2.56 -15.30 3.83
C THR A 2 3.56 -16.18 3.06
N GLY A 3 4.76 -15.66 2.76
CA GLY A 3 5.72 -16.30 1.87
C GLY A 3 5.40 -16.19 0.38
N GLY A 4 4.30 -15.54 -0.01
CA GLY A 4 3.89 -15.36 -1.41
C GLY A 4 4.15 -13.96 -1.94
N HIS A 5 4.39 -13.85 -3.25
CA HIS A 5 4.40 -12.57 -3.97
C HIS A 5 2.98 -12.13 -4.38
N SER A 6 2.68 -10.84 -4.18
CA SER A 6 1.46 -10.23 -4.72
C SER A 6 1.61 -9.98 -6.23
N ALA A 7 0.49 -9.91 -6.96
CA ALA A 7 0.51 -9.59 -8.38
C ALA A 7 0.86 -8.10 -8.62
N ASP A 8 2.07 -7.84 -9.13
CA ASP A 8 2.61 -6.49 -9.37
C ASP A 8 1.69 -5.59 -10.20
N GLY A 9 1.10 -6.13 -11.28
CA GLY A 9 0.22 -5.37 -12.15
C GLY A 9 -1.05 -4.87 -11.45
N LEU A 10 -1.66 -5.73 -10.62
CA LEU A 10 -2.82 -5.37 -9.81
C LEU A 10 -2.46 -4.34 -8.74
N GLY A 11 -1.29 -4.49 -8.12
CA GLY A 11 -0.77 -3.53 -7.14
C GLY A 11 -0.58 -2.13 -7.74
N LYS A 12 0.07 -2.03 -8.90
CA LYS A 12 0.29 -0.76 -9.61
C LYS A 12 -1.03 -0.10 -10.00
N LEU A 13 -1.98 -0.87 -10.54
CA LEU A 13 -3.32 -0.36 -10.86
C LEU A 13 -4.02 0.17 -9.59
N ASN A 14 -3.97 -0.59 -8.50
CA ASN A 14 -4.61 -0.22 -7.24
C ASN A 14 -4.07 1.11 -6.70
N VAL A 15 -2.75 1.33 -6.76
CA VAL A 15 -2.13 2.61 -6.36
C VAL A 15 -2.68 3.77 -7.19
N LEU A 16 -2.77 3.62 -8.52
CA LEU A 16 -3.29 4.68 -9.40
C LEU A 16 -4.77 4.97 -9.12
N VAL A 17 -5.58 3.94 -8.91
CA VAL A 17 -7.01 4.07 -8.59
C VAL A 17 -7.20 4.80 -7.25
N LEU A 18 -6.44 4.43 -6.22
CA LEU A 18 -6.51 5.06 -4.91
C LEU A 18 -6.02 6.51 -4.93
N LEU A 19 -4.92 6.80 -5.62
CA LEU A 19 -4.42 8.17 -5.76
C LEU A 19 -5.40 9.05 -6.54
N GLY A 20 -5.93 8.56 -7.67
CA GLY A 20 -6.91 9.29 -8.46
C GLY A 20 -8.22 9.51 -7.71
N GLY A 21 -8.72 8.47 -7.04
CA GLY A 21 -9.93 8.55 -6.22
C GLY A 21 -9.78 9.49 -5.03
N GLY A 22 -8.64 9.41 -4.33
CA GLY A 22 -8.31 10.30 -3.22
C GLY A 22 -8.17 11.75 -3.64
N ALA A 23 -7.54 12.02 -4.80
CA ALA A 23 -7.42 13.37 -5.33
C ALA A 23 -8.79 13.94 -5.74
N LEU A 24 -9.58 13.22 -6.54
CA LEU A 24 -10.89 13.68 -7.02
C LEU A 24 -11.88 13.83 -5.86
N GLY A 25 -11.91 12.87 -4.94
CA GLY A 25 -12.80 12.87 -3.78
C GLY A 25 -12.39 13.91 -2.75
N GLY A 26 -11.16 13.78 -2.25
CA GLY A 26 -10.63 14.59 -1.16
C GLY A 26 -10.50 16.06 -1.52
N LEU A 27 -9.93 16.41 -2.68
CA LEU A 27 -9.75 17.82 -3.05
C LEU A 27 -11.10 18.50 -3.30
N SER A 28 -12.04 17.83 -3.97
CA SER A 28 -13.36 18.41 -4.22
C SER A 28 -14.12 18.64 -2.91
N LEU A 29 -14.05 17.69 -1.96
CA LEU A 29 -14.65 17.86 -0.64
C LEU A 29 -13.98 18.97 0.18
N CYS A 30 -12.66 19.11 0.11
CA CYS A 30 -11.97 20.25 0.72
C CYS A 30 -12.50 21.57 0.15
N VAL A 31 -12.63 21.70 -1.17
CA VAL A 31 -13.15 22.93 -1.79
C VAL A 31 -14.59 23.20 -1.37
N VAL A 32 -15.48 22.20 -1.42
CA VAL A 32 -16.87 22.32 -0.97
C VAL A 32 -16.94 22.70 0.51
N GLY A 33 -16.17 22.03 1.37
CA GLY A 33 -16.15 22.27 2.82
C GLY A 33 -15.72 23.69 3.21
N PHE A 34 -14.86 24.33 2.42
CA PHE A 34 -14.44 25.72 2.62
C PHE A 34 -15.15 26.72 1.71
N SER A 35 -16.10 26.28 0.87
CA SER A 35 -16.73 27.11 -0.15
C SER A 35 -17.40 28.36 0.42
N HIS A 36 -18.01 28.27 1.61
CA HIS A 36 -18.61 29.41 2.32
C HIS A 36 -17.63 30.55 2.66
N ARG A 37 -16.31 30.31 2.57
CA ARG A 37 -15.29 31.34 2.82
C ARG A 37 -14.98 32.20 1.59
N PHE A 38 -15.42 31.78 0.40
CA PHE A 38 -15.09 32.39 -0.88
C PHE A 38 -16.36 32.77 -1.66
N THR A 39 -16.37 33.95 -2.28
CA THR A 39 -17.48 34.38 -3.15
C THR A 39 -17.32 33.81 -4.56
N GLY A 40 -18.39 33.33 -5.18
CA GLY A 40 -18.39 32.90 -6.59
C GLY A 40 -18.27 31.39 -6.84
N LEU A 41 -18.32 30.57 -5.79
CA LEU A 41 -18.30 29.10 -5.89
C LEU A 41 -19.69 28.44 -5.86
N ASP A 42 -20.76 29.22 -5.61
CA ASP A 42 -22.11 28.66 -5.44
C ASP A 42 -22.59 27.88 -6.68
N GLY A 43 -22.24 28.36 -7.88
CA GLY A 43 -22.57 27.68 -9.15
C GLY A 43 -21.73 26.43 -9.44
N ALA A 44 -20.64 26.20 -8.70
CA ALA A 44 -19.75 25.05 -8.87
C ALA A 44 -20.04 23.91 -7.86
N HIS A 45 -20.87 24.15 -6.86
CA HIS A 45 -21.12 23.21 -5.76
C HIS A 45 -21.56 21.83 -6.25
N ASP A 46 -22.61 21.78 -7.07
CA ASP A 46 -23.18 20.50 -7.55
C ASP A 46 -22.17 19.73 -8.41
N ALA A 47 -21.39 20.43 -9.24
CA ALA A 47 -20.34 19.82 -10.03
C ALA A 47 -19.25 19.21 -9.14
N LEU A 48 -18.82 19.92 -8.09
CA LEU A 48 -17.80 19.42 -7.15
C LEU A 48 -18.30 18.22 -6.33
N VAL A 49 -19.59 18.19 -5.96
CA VAL A 49 -20.20 17.04 -5.30
C VAL A 49 -20.21 15.82 -6.23
N VAL A 50 -20.52 15.99 -7.51
CA VAL A 50 -20.45 14.91 -8.51
C VAL A 50 -19.03 14.39 -8.66
N VAL A 51 -18.04 15.28 -8.78
CA VAL A 51 -16.61 14.89 -8.84
C VAL A 51 -16.21 14.14 -7.58
N SER A 52 -16.67 14.59 -6.40
CA SER A 52 -16.43 13.89 -5.14
C SER A 52 -16.99 12.47 -5.16
N MET A 53 -18.21 12.28 -5.68
CA MET A 53 -18.83 10.97 -5.76
C MET A 53 -18.01 10.01 -6.64
N ILE A 54 -17.50 10.49 -7.78
CA ILE A 54 -16.59 9.71 -8.65
C ILE A 54 -15.33 9.32 -7.87
N GLY A 55 -14.74 10.26 -7.13
CA GLY A 55 -13.57 10.00 -6.29
C GLY A 55 -13.83 8.92 -5.22
N CYS A 56 -14.96 9.01 -4.52
CA CYS A 56 -15.37 8.02 -3.53
C CYS A 56 -15.62 6.63 -4.15
N ALA A 57 -16.22 6.57 -5.34
CA ALA A 57 -16.42 5.32 -6.06
C ALA A 57 -15.08 4.67 -6.45
N LEU A 58 -14.10 5.46 -6.88
CA LEU A 58 -12.75 4.98 -7.15
C LEU A 58 -12.04 4.48 -5.88
N LEU A 59 -12.20 5.17 -4.75
CA LEU A 59 -11.65 4.69 -3.47
C LEU A 59 -12.27 3.34 -3.06
N ALA A 60 -13.59 3.18 -3.22
CA ALA A 60 -14.26 1.91 -2.95
C ALA A 60 -13.75 0.79 -3.89
N LEU A 61 -13.55 1.09 -5.17
CA LEU A 61 -12.95 0.16 -6.13
C LEU A 61 -11.52 -0.21 -5.72
N GLY A 62 -10.70 0.75 -5.32
CA GLY A 62 -9.34 0.49 -4.83
C GLY A 62 -9.34 -0.39 -3.58
N GLY A 63 -10.27 -0.16 -2.64
CA GLY A 63 -10.46 -1.06 -1.49
C GLY A 63 -10.78 -2.49 -1.92
N ALA A 64 -11.64 -2.69 -2.91
CA ALA A 64 -11.95 -4.00 -3.46
C ALA A 64 -10.75 -4.64 -4.18
N LEU A 65 -9.98 -3.88 -4.97
CA LEU A 65 -8.77 -4.37 -5.64
C LEU A 65 -7.69 -4.77 -4.61
N ALA A 66 -7.53 -3.99 -3.54
CA ALA A 66 -6.62 -4.31 -2.43
C ALA A 66 -7.01 -5.63 -1.75
N LEU A 67 -8.30 -5.81 -1.44
CA LEU A 67 -8.81 -7.07 -0.88
C LEU A 67 -8.57 -8.26 -1.82
N LEU A 68 -8.82 -8.10 -3.12
CA LEU A 68 -8.54 -9.14 -4.11
C LEU A 68 -7.05 -9.48 -4.20
N GLY A 69 -6.16 -8.49 -4.09
CA GLY A 69 -4.70 -8.69 -4.05
C GLY A 69 -4.25 -9.42 -2.79
N LEU A 70 -4.79 -9.06 -1.62
CA LEU A 70 -4.50 -9.78 -0.37
C LEU A 70 -4.98 -11.22 -0.42
N LEU A 71 -6.19 -11.45 -0.92
CA LEU A 71 -6.76 -12.79 -1.06
C LEU A 71 -6.01 -13.64 -2.10
N SER A 72 -5.41 -13.05 -3.14
CA SER A 72 -4.61 -13.80 -4.10
C SER A 72 -3.25 -14.20 -3.52
N GLY A 73 -2.57 -13.31 -2.79
CA GLY A 73 -1.28 -13.58 -2.15
C GLY A 73 -1.36 -14.48 -0.90
N ALA A 74 -2.54 -14.63 -0.30
CA ALA A 74 -2.78 -15.54 0.83
C ALA A 74 -3.14 -16.98 0.42
N ARG A 75 -3.33 -17.25 -0.89
CA ARG A 75 -3.66 -18.60 -1.37
C ARG A 75 -2.46 -19.54 -1.27
N LYS A 76 -2.71 -20.76 -0.78
CA LYS A 76 -1.72 -21.85 -0.78
C LYS A 76 -1.24 -22.11 -2.22
N GLY A 77 0.08 -22.15 -2.41
CA GLY A 77 0.71 -22.37 -3.73
C GLY A 77 1.11 -21.10 -4.48
N ALA A 78 1.03 -19.92 -3.85
CA ALA A 78 1.73 -18.74 -4.37
C ALA A 78 3.25 -19.01 -4.46
N PRO A 79 3.96 -18.45 -5.46
CA PRO A 79 5.41 -18.62 -5.59
C PRO A 79 6.10 -18.21 -4.30
N GLU A 80 6.95 -19.11 -3.78
CA GLU A 80 7.69 -18.88 -2.55
C GLU A 80 8.65 -17.70 -2.76
N ALA A 81 8.52 -16.71 -1.89
CA ALA A 81 9.41 -15.57 -1.83
C ALA A 81 10.67 -15.95 -1.04
N ALA A 82 11.82 -15.45 -1.47
CA ALA A 82 13.02 -15.50 -0.64
C ALA A 82 12.80 -14.77 0.69
N ALA A 83 13.68 -14.99 1.67
CA ALA A 83 13.70 -14.23 2.93
C ALA A 83 13.70 -12.72 2.64
N ASP A 84 14.57 -12.29 1.72
CA ASP A 84 14.52 -10.98 1.09
C ASP A 84 13.88 -11.06 -0.31
N ALA A 85 12.60 -10.73 -0.39
CA ALA A 85 11.85 -10.67 -1.65
C ALA A 85 12.27 -9.50 -2.57
N TRP A 86 12.93 -8.47 -2.03
CA TRP A 86 13.30 -7.25 -2.75
C TRP A 86 14.79 -7.20 -3.12
N GLY A 87 15.60 -8.10 -2.57
CA GLY A 87 17.05 -8.20 -2.80
C GLY A 87 17.85 -6.97 -2.35
N THR A 88 17.25 -6.13 -1.50
CA THR A 88 17.80 -4.84 -1.02
C THR A 88 17.44 -4.59 0.45
N GLY A 89 17.04 -5.62 1.18
CA GLY A 89 16.68 -5.55 2.59
C GLY A 89 17.86 -5.18 3.48
N GLN A 90 17.64 -4.29 4.44
CA GLN A 90 18.72 -3.75 5.30
C GLN A 90 18.60 -4.18 6.76
N THR A 91 17.38 -4.46 7.20
CA THR A 91 17.04 -4.79 8.58
C THR A 91 16.92 -6.30 8.80
N LEU A 92 16.95 -6.74 10.07
CA LEU A 92 16.93 -8.16 10.43
C LEU A 92 15.67 -8.92 9.96
N GLU A 93 14.56 -8.23 9.68
CA GLU A 93 13.36 -8.88 9.15
C GLU A 93 13.61 -9.58 7.80
N TRP A 94 14.57 -9.10 7.01
CA TRP A 94 14.94 -9.66 5.71
C TRP A 94 15.94 -10.83 5.80
N ALA A 95 16.53 -11.05 6.99
CA ALA A 95 17.30 -12.25 7.32
C ALA A 95 16.39 -13.42 7.74
N CYS A 96 15.14 -13.14 8.11
CA CYS A 96 14.19 -14.16 8.56
C CYS A 96 13.46 -14.80 7.36
N PRO A 97 13.29 -16.14 7.32
CA PRO A 97 12.47 -16.79 6.31
C PRO A 97 11.03 -16.23 6.27
N SER A 98 10.38 -16.27 5.10
CA SER A 98 8.99 -15.84 4.93
C SER A 98 8.16 -17.02 4.40
N PRO A 99 7.18 -17.54 5.17
CA PRO A 99 6.72 -17.07 6.47
C PRO A 99 7.74 -17.32 7.61
N PRO A 100 7.75 -16.47 8.65
CA PRO A 100 8.69 -16.62 9.77
C PRO A 100 8.39 -17.90 10.56
N PRO A 101 9.42 -18.71 10.90
CA PRO A 101 9.24 -19.85 11.80
C PRO A 101 8.92 -19.38 13.22
N THR A 102 8.37 -20.27 14.05
CA THR A 102 8.15 -19.97 15.48
C THR A 102 9.49 -19.62 16.14
N GLY A 103 9.57 -18.43 16.73
CA GLY A 103 10.81 -17.91 17.33
C GLY A 103 11.60 -16.97 16.42
N ASN A 104 11.19 -16.81 15.15
CA ASN A 104 11.79 -15.97 14.10
C ASN A 104 13.23 -16.35 13.72
N PHE A 105 14.16 -16.30 14.68
CA PHE A 105 15.59 -16.56 14.50
C PHE A 105 16.02 -17.77 15.34
N GLY A 106 16.95 -18.57 14.81
CA GLY A 106 17.56 -19.68 15.55
C GLY A 106 18.60 -19.22 16.56
N ASP A 107 19.38 -18.20 16.20
CA ASP A 107 20.43 -17.60 17.01
C ASP A 107 20.20 -16.08 17.19
N LEU A 108 20.74 -15.51 18.27
CA LEU A 108 20.70 -14.07 18.53
C LEU A 108 21.63 -13.32 17.58
N ALA A 109 21.05 -12.45 16.74
CA ALA A 109 21.81 -11.56 15.86
C ALA A 109 22.51 -10.45 16.65
N ILE A 110 23.76 -10.14 16.29
CA ILE A 110 24.53 -9.04 16.88
C ILE A 110 24.35 -7.79 16.03
N VAL A 111 23.64 -6.79 16.55
CA VAL A 111 23.36 -5.53 15.86
C VAL A 111 24.50 -4.54 16.11
N ARG A 112 25.17 -4.09 15.03
CA ARG A 112 26.28 -3.12 15.09
C ARG A 112 25.94 -1.76 14.48
N SER A 113 25.01 -1.73 13.53
CA SER A 113 24.51 -0.52 12.90
C SER A 113 22.97 -0.54 12.77
N PRO A 114 22.34 0.56 12.30
CA PRO A 114 20.92 0.57 11.92
C PRO A 114 20.58 -0.32 10.72
N GLU A 115 21.56 -0.80 9.96
CA GLU A 115 21.41 -1.56 8.72
C GLU A 115 22.20 -2.89 8.80
N PRO A 116 21.85 -3.82 9.71
CA PRO A 116 22.69 -4.97 10.05
C PRO A 116 23.03 -5.91 8.89
N LEU A 117 22.15 -6.04 7.89
CA LEU A 117 22.42 -6.90 6.73
C LEU A 117 23.50 -6.32 5.82
N LEU A 118 23.61 -4.99 5.76
CA LEU A 118 24.64 -4.34 4.95
C LEU A 118 26.03 -4.39 5.61
N ASP A 119 26.06 -4.49 6.95
CA ASP A 119 27.31 -4.69 7.71
C ASP A 119 27.94 -6.07 7.44
N GLU A 120 27.14 -7.08 7.11
CA GLU A 120 27.59 -8.45 6.82
C GLU A 120 28.16 -8.61 5.39
N GLU A 121 27.76 -7.74 4.46
CA GLU A 121 28.24 -7.72 3.07
C GLU A 121 29.57 -6.97 2.89
N ALA A 122 30.02 -6.22 3.89
CA ALA A 122 31.22 -5.36 3.88
C ALA A 122 32.48 -6.05 4.44
#